data_AF-A0A259LU86-F1
#
_entry.id   AF-A0A259LU86-F1
#
_cell.length_a   1.000
_cell.length_b   1.000
_cell.length_c   1.000
_cell.angle_alpha   90.00
_cell.angle_beta   90.00
_cell.angle_gamma   90.00
#
_symmetry.space_group_name_H-M   'P 1'
#
loop_
_entity.id
_entity.type
_entity.pdbx_description
1 polymer ?
#
loop_
_entity_poly.entity_id
_entity_poly.type
_entity_poly.pdbx_seq_one_letter_code
_entity_poly.pdbx_strand_id
1 'polypeptide(L)'
;PNTHGMALHADGGLMASKPYAASGNYISKMSDYCESCAYDVKQRTGEKACPFNFLYWDFIDRHEAQFRNNPRMAVICKSINRMSVSERDAIRAEAAKFLGEIGPNSP
;
A
#
# COMPACT_ATOMS: atom_id res chain seq x y z
N PRO A 1 -7.60 -20.55 -6.08
CA PRO A 1 -6.14 -20.34 -6.07
C PRO A 1 -5.70 -18.90 -6.40
N ASN A 2 -6.10 -18.37 -7.57
CA ASN A 2 -5.64 -17.05 -8.04
C ASN A 2 -6.04 -15.89 -7.12
N THR A 3 -7.29 -15.82 -6.70
CA THR A 3 -7.75 -14.75 -5.81
C THR A 3 -7.22 -14.92 -4.40
N HIS A 4 -7.45 -16.09 -3.80
CA HIS A 4 -7.16 -16.32 -2.38
C HIS A 4 -5.66 -16.34 -2.04
N GLY A 5 -4.84 -17.03 -2.84
CA GLY A 5 -3.41 -17.19 -2.57
C GLY A 5 -2.56 -16.14 -3.27
N MET A 6 -2.70 -16.03 -4.60
CA MET A 6 -1.85 -15.13 -5.37
C MET A 6 -2.20 -13.65 -5.15
N ALA A 7 -3.45 -13.24 -5.36
CA ALA A 7 -3.84 -11.83 -5.27
C ALA A 7 -3.90 -11.31 -3.82
N LEU A 8 -4.56 -12.05 -2.92
CA LEU A 8 -4.82 -11.61 -1.55
C LEU A 8 -3.76 -12.06 -0.54
N HIS A 9 -2.91 -13.03 -0.88
CA HIS A 9 -1.94 -13.61 0.04
C HIS A 9 -2.58 -14.16 1.34
N ALA A 10 -3.84 -14.60 1.26
CA ALA A 10 -4.63 -15.08 2.40
C ALA A 10 -4.29 -16.53 2.78
N ASP A 11 -3.51 -17.23 1.96
CA ASP A 11 -3.01 -18.58 2.21
C ASP A 11 -1.67 -18.61 2.99
N GLY A 12 -1.21 -17.45 3.48
CA GLY A 12 0.06 -17.34 4.21
C GLY A 12 1.31 -17.53 3.34
N GLY A 13 1.17 -17.45 2.02
CA GLY A 13 2.29 -17.55 1.08
C GLY A 13 2.53 -18.93 0.50
N LEU A 14 1.53 -19.82 0.55
CA LEU A 14 1.58 -21.13 -0.10
C LEU A 14 1.74 -20.98 -1.63
N MET A 15 1.02 -20.04 -2.24
CA MET A 15 1.05 -19.81 -3.69
C MET A 15 2.05 -18.73 -4.13
N ALA A 16 2.35 -17.74 -3.27
CA ALA A 16 3.23 -16.64 -3.61
C ALA A 16 4.17 -16.29 -2.45
N SER A 17 5.46 -16.16 -2.71
CA SER A 17 6.48 -15.93 -1.66
C SER A 17 6.44 -14.55 -1.01
N LYS A 18 5.60 -13.63 -1.52
CA LYS A 18 5.33 -12.31 -0.95
C LYS A 18 3.95 -11.80 -1.41
N PRO A 19 3.30 -10.90 -0.67
CA PRO A 19 2.07 -10.27 -1.15
C PRO A 19 2.34 -9.41 -2.40
N TYR A 20 1.44 -9.48 -3.38
CA TYR A 20 1.46 -8.59 -4.55
C TYR A 20 0.83 -7.23 -4.22
N ALA A 21 1.34 -6.57 -3.19
CA ALA A 21 1.03 -5.19 -2.87
C ALA A 21 1.98 -4.25 -3.64
N ALA A 22 1.42 -3.20 -4.24
CA ALA A 22 2.20 -2.21 -4.97
C ALA A 22 1.62 -0.80 -4.79
N SER A 23 2.49 0.20 -4.80
CA SER A 23 2.08 1.61 -4.81
C SER A 23 1.79 2.11 -6.23
N GLY A 24 1.34 3.36 -6.35
CA GLY A 24 1.09 4.00 -7.65
C GLY A 24 2.32 4.03 -8.55
N ASN A 25 3.53 4.01 -7.99
CA ASN A 25 4.78 3.96 -8.76
C ASN A 25 4.89 2.71 -9.65
N TYR A 26 4.32 1.57 -9.25
CA TYR A 26 4.28 0.39 -10.11
C TYR A 26 3.34 0.62 -11.29
N ILE A 27 2.13 1.12 -11.02
CA ILE A 27 1.13 1.42 -12.04
C ILE A 27 1.70 2.42 -13.07
N SER A 28 2.32 3.51 -12.60
CA SER A 28 2.94 4.51 -13.48
C SER A 28 4.09 3.99 -14.34
N LYS A 29 4.79 2.93 -13.92
CA LYS A 29 5.87 2.33 -14.72
C LYS A 29 5.37 1.33 -15.75
N MET A 30 4.20 0.74 -15.50
CA MET A 30 3.64 -0.35 -16.29
C MET A 30 2.44 0.10 -17.14
N SER A 31 2.09 1.38 -17.11
CA SER A 31 0.96 1.98 -17.83
C SER A 31 1.15 3.48 -18.05
N ASP A 32 0.28 4.07 -18.85
CA ASP A 32 0.13 5.51 -19.14
C ASP A 32 -1.01 6.19 -18.33
N TYR A 33 -1.74 5.44 -17.50
CA TYR A 33 -2.91 5.95 -16.76
C TYR A 33 -2.63 7.16 -15.88
N CYS A 34 -1.41 7.25 -15.34
CA CYS A 34 -1.05 8.33 -14.44
C CYS A 34 -0.89 9.68 -15.14
N GLU A 35 -0.75 9.72 -16.47
CA GLU A 35 -0.51 10.96 -17.23
C GLU A 35 -1.73 11.88 -17.26
N SER A 36 -2.94 11.31 -17.21
CA SER A 36 -4.22 12.04 -17.23
C SER A 36 -5.03 11.87 -15.94
N CYS A 37 -4.43 11.28 -14.91
CA CYS A 37 -5.08 11.03 -13.63
C CYS A 37 -5.26 12.32 -12.82
N ALA A 38 -6.37 12.43 -12.09
CA ALA A 38 -6.62 13.55 -11.17
C ALA A 38 -5.63 13.58 -9.99
N TYR A 39 -5.02 12.43 -9.68
CA TYR A 39 -4.05 12.26 -8.60
C TYR A 39 -2.61 12.32 -9.10
N ASP A 40 -1.73 12.90 -8.29
CA ASP A 40 -0.28 12.88 -8.48
C ASP A 40 0.33 11.60 -7.89
N VAL A 41 0.84 10.75 -8.78
CA VAL A 41 1.48 9.48 -8.43
C VAL A 41 2.80 9.63 -7.66
N LYS A 42 3.43 10.81 -7.69
CA LYS A 42 4.68 11.09 -6.99
C LYS A 42 4.45 11.51 -5.53
N GLN A 43 3.26 11.98 -5.19
CA GLN A 43 2.90 12.39 -3.84
C GLN A 43 2.50 11.18 -2.99
N ARG A 44 3.09 11.09 -1.78
CA ARG A 44 2.80 10.00 -0.84
C ARG A 44 1.59 10.29 0.05
N THR A 45 1.37 11.56 0.39
CA THR A 45 0.29 12.08 1.24
C THR A 45 -0.17 13.45 0.71
N GLY A 46 -1.31 13.95 1.18
CA GLY A 46 -1.92 15.21 0.73
C GLY A 46 -3.08 14.99 -0.22
N GLU A 47 -3.86 16.05 -0.45
CA GLU A 47 -5.16 15.99 -1.14
C GLU A 47 -5.10 15.40 -2.55
N LYS A 48 -3.98 15.58 -3.26
CA LYS A 48 -3.78 15.05 -4.61
C LYS A 48 -2.95 13.76 -4.64
N ALA A 49 -2.55 13.20 -3.51
CA ALA A 49 -1.76 11.99 -3.50
C ALA A 49 -2.53 10.81 -4.09
N CYS A 50 -1.86 10.02 -4.94
CA CYS A 50 -2.45 8.79 -5.45
C CYS A 50 -2.83 7.85 -4.28
N PRO A 51 -4.08 7.36 -4.20
CA PRO A 51 -4.51 6.53 -3.09
C PRO A 51 -3.69 5.26 -2.90
N PHE A 52 -3.20 4.67 -3.98
CA PHE A 52 -2.31 3.51 -3.90
C PHE A 52 -1.01 3.78 -3.14
N ASN A 53 -0.56 5.03 -3.03
CA ASN A 53 0.66 5.34 -2.29
C ASN A 53 0.46 5.25 -0.77
N PHE A 54 -0.51 5.97 -0.21
CA PHE A 54 -0.76 5.91 1.23
C PHE A 54 -1.39 4.56 1.63
N LEU A 55 -2.26 3.95 0.82
CA LEU A 55 -2.80 2.62 1.10
C LEU A 55 -1.73 1.54 1.10
N TYR A 56 -0.76 1.60 0.18
CA TYR A 56 0.36 0.65 0.18
C TYR A 56 1.17 0.75 1.47
N TRP A 57 1.56 1.96 1.87
CA TRP A 57 2.38 2.12 3.07
C TRP A 57 1.62 1.82 4.34
N ASP A 58 0.33 2.19 4.43
CA ASP A 58 -0.55 1.81 5.53
C ASP A 58 -0.71 0.28 5.63
N PHE A 59 -0.86 -0.43 4.51
CA PHE A 59 -0.91 -1.89 4.49
C PHE A 59 0.40 -2.52 5.00
N ILE A 60 1.54 -2.02 4.55
CA ILE A 60 2.86 -2.47 5.03
C ILE A 60 3.01 -2.19 6.52
N ASP A 61 2.56 -1.03 6.99
CA ASP A 61 2.68 -0.61 8.38
C ASP A 61 1.89 -1.49 9.33
N ARG A 62 0.61 -1.73 9.01
CA ARG A 62 -0.31 -2.53 9.81
C ARG A 62 0.14 -3.98 9.96
N HIS A 63 0.86 -4.50 8.96
CA HIS A 63 1.31 -5.89 8.92
C HIS A 63 2.83 -6.05 9.07
N GLU A 64 3.55 -4.99 9.45
CA GLU A 64 5.03 -4.98 9.49
C GLU A 64 5.59 -6.12 10.34
N ALA A 65 4.97 -6.38 11.50
CA ALA A 65 5.38 -7.46 12.40
C ALA A 65 5.29 -8.86 11.75
N GLN A 66 4.26 -9.10 10.93
CA GLN A 66 4.09 -10.36 10.19
C GLN A 66 5.09 -10.44 9.04
N PHE A 67 5.29 -9.33 8.32
CA PHE A 67 6.18 -9.27 7.16
C PHE A 67 7.66 -9.27 7.51
N ARG A 68 8.05 -8.88 8.73
CA ARG A 68 9.46 -8.84 9.15
C ARG A 68 10.16 -10.19 9.04
N ASN A 69 9.41 -11.28 9.20
CA ASN A 69 9.94 -12.64 9.08
C ASN A 69 10.06 -13.11 7.62
N ASN A 70 9.51 -12.38 6.65
CA ASN A 70 9.64 -12.69 5.23
C ASN A 70 10.88 -11.99 4.64
N PRO A 71 11.91 -12.73 4.18
CA PRO A 71 13.14 -12.12 3.64
C PRO A 71 12.90 -11.19 2.43
N ARG A 72 11.86 -11.45 1.64
CA ARG A 72 11.50 -10.65 0.46
C ARG A 72 10.81 -9.34 0.84
N MET A 73 10.25 -9.26 2.05
CA MET A 73 9.62 -8.05 2.60
C MET A 73 10.57 -7.25 3.50
N ALA A 74 11.66 -7.84 3.98
CA ALA A 74 12.59 -7.22 4.92
C ALA A 74 13.09 -5.82 4.49
N VAL A 75 13.36 -5.60 3.19
CA VAL A 75 13.78 -4.29 2.68
C VAL A 75 12.65 -3.26 2.78
N ILE A 76 11.42 -3.68 2.50
CA ILE A 76 10.23 -2.83 2.59
C ILE A 76 9.94 -2.47 4.06
N CYS A 77 10.02 -3.44 4.97
CA CYS A 77 9.89 -3.20 6.40
C CYS A 77 10.99 -2.25 6.93
N LYS A 78 12.23 -2.37 6.44
CA LYS A 78 13.29 -1.40 6.76
C LYS A 78 12.98 0.00 6.24
N SER A 79 12.33 0.12 5.08
CA SER A 79 11.96 1.41 4.52
C SER A 79 10.94 2.13 5.40
N ILE A 80 9.92 1.42 5.90
CA ILE A 80 8.92 2.05 6.76
C ILE A 80 9.47 2.40 8.14
N ASN A 81 10.39 1.59 8.68
CA ASN A 81 11.07 1.87 9.94
C ASN A 81 11.99 3.12 9.89
N ARG A 82 12.28 3.63 8.69
CA ARG A 82 13.06 4.88 8.49
C ARG A 82 12.17 6.11 8.31
N MET A 83 10.86 5.95 8.11
CA MET A 83 9.94 7.07 8.02
C MET A 83 9.79 7.73 9.39
N SER A 84 9.59 9.05 9.42
CA SER A 84 9.32 9.74 10.67
C SER A 84 7.97 9.29 11.25
N VAL A 85 7.80 9.47 12.56
CA VAL A 85 6.50 9.24 13.22
C VAL A 85 5.40 10.09 12.56
N SER A 86 5.69 11.37 12.30
CA SER A 86 4.75 12.29 11.65
C SER A 86 4.34 11.84 10.24
N GLU A 87 5.27 11.29 9.47
CA GLU A 87 4.98 10.77 8.12
C GLU A 87 4.09 9.52 8.19
N ARG A 88 4.37 8.60 9.12
CA ARG A 88 3.55 7.40 9.32
C ARG A 88 2.13 7.77 9.76
N ASP A 89 2.00 8.75 10.66
CA ASP A 89 0.70 9.21 11.14
C ASP A 89 -0.11 9.88 10.01
N ALA A 90 0.54 10.69 9.16
CA ALA A 90 -0.10 11.27 7.98
C ALA A 90 -0.59 10.19 7.00
N ILE A 91 0.24 9.17 6.72
CA ILE A 91 -0.14 8.04 5.86
C ILE A 91 -1.37 7.30 6.41
N ARG A 92 -1.37 6.99 7.71
CA ARG A 92 -2.49 6.30 8.38
C ARG A 92 -3.77 7.13 8.33
N ALA A 93 -3.66 8.44 8.56
CA ALA A 93 -4.80 9.35 8.55
C ALA A 93 -5.45 9.42 7.15
N GLU A 94 -4.65 9.59 6.10
CA GLU A 94 -5.14 9.61 4.71
C GLU A 94 -5.76 8.27 4.30
N ALA A 95 -5.10 7.15 4.66
CA ALA A 95 -5.63 5.82 4.39
C ALA A 95 -6.96 5.58 5.12
N ALA A 96 -7.07 5.96 6.40
CA ALA A 96 -8.30 5.82 7.16
C ALA A 96 -9.44 6.67 6.58
N LYS A 97 -9.15 7.93 6.19
CA LYS A 97 -10.11 8.82 5.52
C LYS A 97 -10.62 8.19 4.23
N PHE A 98 -9.73 7.81 3.32
CA PHE A 98 -10.10 7.21 2.04
C PHE A 98 -10.88 5.90 2.21
N LEU A 99 -10.47 5.03 3.15
CA LEU A 99 -11.19 3.78 3.43
C LEU A 99 -12.59 4.00 4.02
N GLY A 100 -12.79 5.09 4.78
CA GLY A 100 -14.11 5.51 5.24
C GLY A 100 -15.04 5.95 4.11
N GLU A 101 -14.48 6.56 3.06
CA GLU A 101 -15.21 7.02 1.87
C GLU A 101 -15.61 5.89 0.91
N ILE A 102 -15.00 4.70 1.00
CA ILE A 102 -15.32 3.55 0.13
C ILE A 102 -15.88 2.31 0.86
N GLY A 103 -15.94 2.33 2.18
CA GLY A 103 -16.45 1.23 2.99
C GLY A 103 -17.97 0.99 2.84
N PRO A 104 -18.51 -0.12 3.35
CA PRO A 104 -19.94 -0.43 3.28
C PRO A 104 -20.87 0.58 3.99
N ASN A 105 -20.30 1.53 4.74
CA ASN A 105 -21.01 2.62 5.42
C ASN A 105 -20.64 4.01 4.87
N SER A 106 -20.12 4.09 3.65
CA SER A 106 -19.87 5.37 3.01
C SER A 106 -21.21 6.08 2.75
N PRO A 107 -21.31 7.39 3.03
CA PRO A 107 -22.55 8.15 2.84
C PRO A 107 -23.00 8.18 1.38
#